data_AF-A0A1H6ZBS6-F1
#
_entry.id   AF-A0A1H6ZBS6-F1
#
_cell.length_a   1.000
_cell.length_b   1.000
_cell.length_c   1.000
_cell.angle_alpha   90.00
_cell.angle_beta   90.00
_cell.angle_gamma   90.00
#
_symmetry.space_group_name_H-M   'P 1'
#
loop_
_entity.id
_entity.type
_entity.pdbx_description
1 polymer ?
#
loop_
_entity_poly.entity_id
_entity_poly.type
_entity_poly.pdbx_seq_one_letter_code
_entity_poly.pdbx_strand_id
1 'polypeptide(L)'
;MAFYINPNAAFSGDQGASTVLGQLYRAQWDDWKLRFQPYINQLANLADDPDYAAGQGANAAAAVGTSYTNTALGLQQQRAGLGVSLTPAQQQAEDRKLALGRTADSAGAYNQAKISARDLQDQVLAGGMGLSNMPSTGQQG
;
A
#
# COMPACT_ATOMS: atom_id res chain seq x y z
N MET A 1 -23.59 19.64 -7.24
CA MET A 1 -24.89 19.68 -7.94
C MET A 1 -25.88 18.95 -7.05
N ALA A 2 -26.84 19.66 -6.44
CA ALA A 2 -27.83 19.03 -5.56
C ALA A 2 -28.93 18.41 -6.42
N PHE A 3 -29.09 17.08 -6.37
CA PHE A 3 -30.17 16.39 -7.08
C PHE A 3 -31.46 16.53 -6.28
N TYR A 4 -32.42 17.28 -6.83
CA TYR A 4 -33.73 17.48 -6.21
C TYR A 4 -34.69 16.38 -6.69
N ILE A 5 -34.93 15.37 -5.86
CA ILE A 5 -35.92 14.33 -6.13
C ILE A 5 -37.29 14.90 -5.74
N ASN A 6 -38.21 15.01 -6.69
CA ASN A 6 -39.57 15.49 -6.41
C ASN A 6 -40.45 14.30 -5.95
N PRO A 7 -40.78 14.19 -4.65
CA PRO A 7 -41.56 13.06 -4.13
C PRO A 7 -42.99 13.03 -4.67
N ASN A 8 -43.52 14.16 -5.17
CA ASN A 8 -44.87 14.24 -5.70
C ASN A 8 -45.03 13.56 -7.06
N ALA A 9 -43.93 13.31 -7.79
CA ALA A 9 -43.95 12.59 -9.05
C ALA A 9 -44.35 11.11 -8.87
N ALA A 10 -44.03 10.51 -7.71
CA ALA A 10 -44.37 9.11 -7.40
C ALA A 10 -45.88 8.84 -7.35
N PHE A 11 -46.70 9.87 -7.14
CA PHE A 11 -48.16 9.75 -7.04
C PHE A 11 -48.89 9.91 -8.38
N SER A 12 -48.17 10.15 -9.48
CA SER A 12 -48.73 10.29 -10.84
C SER A 12 -48.70 8.96 -11.62
N GLY A 13 -49.45 7.96 -11.16
CA GLY A 13 -49.60 6.65 -11.83
C GLY A 13 -48.33 5.78 -11.88
N ASP A 14 -48.43 4.56 -12.41
CA ASP A 14 -47.34 3.55 -12.51
C ASP A 14 -46.02 4.09 -13.12
N GLN A 15 -46.12 5.13 -13.96
CA GLN A 15 -44.96 5.78 -14.57
C GLN A 15 -44.22 6.74 -13.63
N GLY A 16 -44.91 7.29 -12.62
CA GLY A 16 -44.33 8.18 -11.61
C GLY A 16 -43.39 7.46 -10.66
N ALA A 17 -43.82 6.32 -10.12
CA ALA A 17 -43.01 5.51 -9.20
C ALA A 17 -41.78 4.90 -9.90
N SER A 18 -41.95 4.35 -11.11
CA SER A 18 -40.84 3.81 -11.90
C SER A 18 -39.81 4.87 -12.31
N THR A 19 -40.26 6.09 -12.64
CA THR A 19 -39.35 7.22 -12.93
C THR A 19 -38.57 7.66 -11.69
N VAL A 20 -39.25 7.79 -10.54
CA VAL A 20 -38.60 8.17 -9.27
C VAL A 20 -37.58 7.11 -8.83
N LEU A 21 -37.92 5.82 -8.93
CA LEU A 21 -36.99 4.73 -8.66
C LEU A 21 -35.79 4.78 -9.62
N GLY A 22 -36.01 5.02 -10.91
CA GLY A 22 -34.94 5.14 -11.90
C GLY A 22 -34.01 6.34 -11.66
N GLN A 23 -34.49 7.42 -11.07
CA GLN A 23 -33.67 8.56 -10.64
C GLN A 23 -32.88 8.22 -9.38
N LEU A 24 -33.51 7.55 -8.40
CA LEU A 24 -32.86 7.11 -7.16
C LEU A 24 -31.71 6.14 -7.45
N TYR A 25 -31.92 5.14 -8.30
CA TYR A 25 -30.85 4.19 -8.66
C TYR A 25 -29.67 4.87 -9.37
N ARG A 26 -29.93 5.83 -10.26
CA ARG A 26 -28.87 6.63 -10.90
C ARG A 26 -28.09 7.45 -9.87
N ALA A 27 -28.79 8.11 -8.95
CA ALA A 27 -28.15 8.88 -7.89
C ALA A 27 -27.30 8.00 -6.95
N GLN A 28 -27.79 6.81 -6.60
CA GLN A 28 -27.03 5.83 -5.82
C GLN A 28 -25.79 5.33 -6.57
N TRP A 29 -25.91 5.06 -7.87
CA TRP A 29 -24.78 4.66 -8.71
C TRP A 29 -23.74 5.77 -8.85
N ASP A 30 -24.18 7.02 -9.04
CA ASP A 30 -23.28 8.17 -9.12
C ASP A 30 -22.54 8.43 -7.81
N ASP A 31 -23.23 8.29 -6.67
CA ASP A 31 -22.60 8.36 -5.34
C ASP A 31 -21.62 7.21 -5.13
N TRP A 32 -21.96 5.99 -5.55
CA TRP A 32 -21.06 4.86 -5.48
C TRP A 32 -19.78 5.09 -6.29
N LYS A 33 -19.91 5.58 -7.54
CA LYS A 33 -18.76 5.93 -8.38
C LYS A 33 -17.89 7.00 -7.75
N LEU A 34 -18.50 8.01 -7.13
CA LEU A 34 -17.74 9.09 -6.48
C LEU A 34 -16.94 8.59 -5.27
N ARG A 35 -17.52 7.70 -4.46
CA ARG A 35 -16.94 7.28 -3.17
C ARG A 35 -16.03 6.06 -3.27
N PHE A 36 -16.42 5.06 -4.04
CA PHE A 36 -15.79 3.74 -4.00
C PHE A 36 -14.93 3.43 -5.22
N GLN A 37 -15.32 3.89 -6.41
CA GLN A 37 -14.57 3.62 -7.64
C GLN A 37 -13.09 4.05 -7.56
N PRO A 38 -12.72 5.23 -7.01
CA PRO A 38 -11.31 5.62 -6.92
C PRO A 38 -10.50 4.68 -6.04
N TYR A 39 -11.07 4.23 -4.93
CA TYR A 39 -10.41 3.30 -4.00
C TYR A 39 -10.26 1.91 -4.63
N ILE A 40 -11.31 1.41 -5.30
CA ILE A 40 -11.25 0.15 -6.03
C ILE A 40 -10.17 0.20 -7.12
N ASN A 41 -10.08 1.31 -7.86
CA ASN A 41 -9.05 1.49 -8.88
C ASN A 41 -7.64 1.50 -8.27
N GLN A 42 -7.44 2.12 -7.11
CA GLN A 42 -6.14 2.08 -6.41
C GLN A 42 -5.76 0.67 -5.98
N LEU A 43 -6.72 -0.07 -5.43
CA LEU A 43 -6.52 -1.47 -5.05
C LEU A 43 -6.23 -2.37 -6.26
N ALA A 44 -6.98 -2.19 -7.35
CA ALA A 44 -6.73 -2.92 -8.59
C ALA A 44 -5.34 -2.61 -9.16
N ASN A 45 -4.96 -1.33 -9.23
CA ASN A 45 -3.64 -0.92 -9.69
C ASN A 45 -2.53 -1.53 -8.82
N LEU A 46 -2.72 -1.58 -7.50
CA LEU A 46 -1.77 -2.18 -6.58
C LEU A 46 -1.65 -3.70 -6.76
N ALA A 47 -2.78 -4.37 -6.92
CA ALA A 47 -2.86 -5.81 -7.12
C ALA A 47 -2.23 -6.26 -8.45
N ASP A 48 -2.42 -5.46 -9.51
CA ASP A 48 -1.95 -5.77 -10.86
C ASP A 48 -0.53 -5.25 -11.15
N ASP A 49 0.08 -4.47 -10.26
CA ASP A 49 1.43 -3.94 -10.43
C ASP A 49 2.49 -5.06 -10.31
N PRO A 50 3.16 -5.46 -11.42
CA PRO A 50 4.15 -6.52 -11.39
C PRO A 50 5.45 -6.12 -10.67
N ASP A 51 5.70 -4.81 -10.52
CA ASP A 51 6.93 -4.26 -9.97
C ASP A 51 6.79 -3.89 -8.49
N TYR A 52 5.57 -3.77 -7.97
CA TYR A 52 5.31 -3.36 -6.58
C TYR A 52 6.13 -4.16 -5.56
N ALA A 53 6.06 -5.50 -5.61
CA ALA A 53 6.76 -6.35 -4.65
C ALA A 53 8.30 -6.25 -4.76
N ALA A 54 8.83 -6.10 -5.99
CA ALA A 54 10.25 -5.87 -6.21
C ALA A 54 10.68 -4.48 -5.69
N GLY A 55 9.85 -3.46 -5.91
CA GLY A 55 10.05 -2.11 -5.39
C GLY A 55 10.07 -2.07 -3.85
N GLN A 56 9.13 -2.76 -3.19
CA GLN A 56 9.14 -2.88 -1.72
C GLN A 56 10.39 -3.59 -1.21
N GLY A 57 10.83 -4.65 -1.89
CA GLY A 57 12.09 -5.32 -1.60
C GLY A 57 13.28 -4.36 -1.71
N ALA A 58 13.37 -3.60 -2.81
CA ALA A 58 14.46 -2.66 -3.05
C ALA A 58 14.50 -1.53 -2.00
N ASN A 59 13.33 -1.00 -1.62
CA ASN A 59 13.21 0.01 -0.58
C ASN A 59 13.70 -0.51 0.78
N ALA A 60 13.32 -1.74 1.14
CA ALA A 60 13.77 -2.37 2.38
C ALA A 60 15.28 -2.60 2.41
N ALA A 61 15.86 -3.10 1.31
CA ALA A 61 17.32 -3.25 1.18
C ALA A 61 18.06 -1.90 1.24
N ALA A 62 17.50 -0.85 0.63
CA ALA A 62 18.06 0.50 0.69
C ALA A 62 18.09 1.03 2.13
N ALA A 63 17.01 0.84 2.89
CA ALA A 63 16.94 1.24 4.30
C ALA A 63 18.00 0.54 5.16
N VAL A 64 18.24 -0.76 4.94
CA VAL A 64 19.35 -1.49 5.58
C VAL A 64 20.69 -0.85 5.21
N GLY A 65 20.91 -0.55 3.93
CA GLY A 65 22.13 0.12 3.47
C GLY A 65 22.39 1.46 4.16
N THR A 66 21.34 2.28 4.34
CA THR A 66 21.41 3.53 5.10
C THR A 66 21.77 3.28 6.56
N SER A 67 21.15 2.29 7.21
CA SER A 67 21.45 1.92 8.60
C SER A 67 22.93 1.57 8.78
N TYR A 68 23.49 0.71 7.93
CA TYR A 68 24.91 0.33 7.99
C TYR A 68 25.85 1.51 7.73
N THR A 69 25.48 2.42 6.83
CA THR A 69 26.26 3.64 6.56
C THR A 69 26.31 4.53 7.80
N ASN A 70 25.17 4.71 8.47
CA ASN A 70 25.10 5.47 9.72
C ASN A 70 25.87 4.78 10.85
N THR A 71 25.82 3.45 10.95
CA THR A 71 26.62 2.69 11.92
C THR A 71 28.12 2.88 11.69
N ALA A 72 28.59 2.78 10.45
CA ALA A 72 30.01 2.99 10.12
C ALA A 72 30.48 4.40 10.51
N LEU A 73 29.68 5.42 10.18
CA LEU A 73 29.95 6.80 10.56
C LEU A 73 29.98 6.98 12.09
N GLY A 74 29.02 6.39 12.80
CA GLY A 74 28.95 6.43 14.27
C GLY A 74 30.18 5.80 14.93
N LEU A 75 30.62 4.64 14.43
CA LEU A 75 31.83 3.98 14.91
C LEU A 75 33.08 4.82 14.67
N GLN A 76 33.19 5.46 13.50
CA GLN A 76 34.30 6.36 13.19
C GLN A 76 34.33 7.58 14.15
N GLN A 77 33.19 8.22 14.38
CA GLN A 77 33.10 9.36 15.31
C GLN A 77 33.41 8.94 16.75
N GLN A 78 32.90 7.78 17.18
CA GLN A 78 33.19 7.23 18.50
C GLN A 78 34.70 7.01 18.69
N ARG A 79 35.38 6.42 17.70
CA ARG A 79 36.84 6.23 17.74
C ARG A 79 37.60 7.55 17.79
N ALA A 80 37.21 8.51 16.97
CA ALA A 80 37.82 9.84 16.95
C ALA A 80 37.68 10.53 18.32
N GLY A 81 36.51 10.43 18.96
CA GLY A 81 36.27 10.97 20.29
C GLY A 81 37.09 10.29 21.40
N LEU A 82 37.45 9.02 21.22
CA LEU A 82 38.30 8.27 22.15
C LEU A 82 39.81 8.35 21.82
N GLY A 83 40.19 9.04 20.74
CA GLY A 83 41.57 9.07 20.25
C GLY A 83 42.09 7.71 19.76
N VAL A 84 41.20 6.76 19.48
CA VAL A 84 41.55 5.41 19.03
C VAL A 84 41.78 5.41 17.52
N SER A 85 42.94 4.94 17.10
CA SER A 85 43.25 4.68 15.69
C SER A 85 43.41 3.18 15.45
N LEU A 86 42.74 2.68 14.42
CA LEU A 86 42.86 1.28 14.01
C LEU A 86 44.09 1.11 13.12
N THR A 87 44.74 -0.05 13.23
CA THR A 87 45.71 -0.45 12.20
C THR A 87 44.99 -0.67 10.86
N PRO A 88 45.68 -0.55 9.72
CA PRO A 88 45.06 -0.81 8.42
C PRO A 88 44.38 -2.18 8.32
N ALA A 89 44.98 -3.21 8.94
CA ALA A 89 44.40 -4.56 8.96
C ALA A 89 43.11 -4.63 9.80
N GLN A 90 43.04 -3.91 10.93
CA GLN A 90 41.84 -3.84 11.76
C GLN A 90 40.71 -3.10 11.05
N GLN A 91 41.01 -1.98 10.39
CA GLN A 91 40.04 -1.22 9.60
C GLN A 91 39.42 -2.09 8.50
N GLN A 92 40.26 -2.80 7.72
CA GLN A 92 39.78 -3.71 6.67
C GLN A 92 38.92 -4.86 7.22
N ALA A 93 39.26 -5.40 8.40
CA ALA A 93 38.48 -6.46 9.03
C ALA A 93 37.09 -5.95 9.48
N GLU A 94 37.03 -4.75 10.05
CA GLU A 94 35.76 -4.10 10.44
C GLU A 94 34.89 -3.78 9.21
N ASP A 95 35.48 -3.17 8.19
CA ASP A 95 34.79 -2.83 6.94
C ASP A 95 34.21 -4.09 6.28
N ARG A 96 34.98 -5.19 6.26
CA ARG A 96 34.51 -6.48 5.74
C ARG A 96 33.35 -7.04 6.55
N LYS A 97 33.42 -6.96 7.88
CA LYS A 97 32.33 -7.42 8.76
C LYS A 97 31.05 -6.63 8.51
N LEU A 98 31.15 -5.30 8.39
CA LEU A 98 30.00 -4.44 8.06
C LEU A 98 29.45 -4.73 6.66
N ALA A 99 30.31 -4.92 5.66
CA ALA A 99 29.88 -5.22 4.30
C ALA A 99 29.15 -6.57 4.19
N LEU A 100 29.65 -7.61 4.90
CA LEU A 100 29.00 -8.92 4.94
C LEU A 100 27.65 -8.84 5.66
N GLY A 101 27.59 -8.18 6.81
CA GLY A 101 26.34 -7.95 7.55
C GLY A 101 25.32 -7.21 6.70
N ARG A 102 25.73 -6.09 6.07
CA ARG A 102 24.88 -5.31 5.17
C ARG A 102 24.29 -6.17 4.06
N THR A 103 25.11 -7.02 3.42
CA THR A 103 24.66 -7.86 2.31
C THR A 103 23.64 -8.89 2.77
N ALA A 104 23.91 -9.59 3.88
CA ALA A 104 23.01 -10.59 4.44
C ALA A 104 21.67 -9.97 4.87
N ASP A 105 21.72 -8.87 5.62
CA ASP A 105 20.53 -8.20 6.13
C ASP A 105 19.72 -7.55 4.99
N SER A 106 20.39 -7.00 3.97
CA SER A 106 19.71 -6.44 2.79
C SER A 106 18.96 -7.51 2.02
N ALA A 107 19.57 -8.69 1.83
CA ALA A 107 18.91 -9.82 1.17
C ALA A 107 17.72 -10.35 1.99
N GLY A 108 17.87 -10.45 3.32
CA GLY A 108 16.80 -10.82 4.24
C GLY A 108 15.63 -9.83 4.18
N ALA A 109 15.92 -8.54 4.33
CA ALA A 109 14.94 -7.47 4.27
C ALA A 109 14.23 -7.40 2.90
N TYR A 110 14.98 -7.54 1.81
CA TYR A 110 14.44 -7.59 0.45
C TYR A 110 13.41 -8.71 0.31
N ASN A 111 13.79 -9.93 0.70
CA ASN A 111 12.92 -11.10 0.56
C ASN A 111 11.68 -10.97 1.45
N GLN A 112 11.84 -10.54 2.70
CA GLN A 112 10.71 -10.37 3.62
C GLN A 112 9.71 -9.33 3.11
N ALA A 113 10.20 -8.16 2.67
CA ALA A 113 9.34 -7.11 2.13
C ALA A 113 8.64 -7.54 0.84
N LYS A 114 9.33 -8.27 -0.03
CA LYS A 114 8.75 -8.83 -1.25
C LYS A 114 7.64 -9.85 -0.97
N ILE A 115 7.84 -10.73 0.02
CA ILE A 115 6.83 -11.70 0.44
C ILE A 115 5.61 -10.96 0.99
N SER A 116 5.80 -10.06 1.95
CA SER A 116 4.69 -9.30 2.53
C SER A 116 3.95 -8.43 1.52
N ALA A 117 4.65 -7.90 0.51
CA ALA A 117 4.02 -7.17 -0.58
C ALA A 117 3.15 -8.06 -1.48
N ARG A 118 3.61 -9.28 -1.79
CA ARG A 118 2.80 -10.28 -2.52
C ARG A 118 1.59 -10.73 -1.72
N ASP A 119 1.77 -11.00 -0.43
CA ASP A 119 0.67 -11.38 0.45
C ASP A 119 -0.40 -10.28 0.47
N LEU A 120 0.01 -9.01 0.46
CA LEU A 120 -0.91 -7.88 0.35
C LEU A 120 -1.63 -7.86 -1.01
N GLN A 121 -0.93 -8.06 -2.12
CA GLN A 121 -1.55 -8.15 -3.45
C GLN A 121 -2.58 -9.28 -3.52
N ASP A 122 -2.25 -10.46 -2.99
CA ASP A 122 -3.15 -11.61 -2.92
C ASP A 122 -4.38 -11.32 -2.03
N GLN A 123 -4.20 -10.64 -0.90
CA GLN A 123 -5.30 -10.22 -0.03
C GLN A 123 -6.24 -9.23 -0.70
N VAL A 124 -5.71 -8.31 -1.51
CA VAL A 124 -6.50 -7.37 -2.31
C VAL A 124 -7.30 -8.12 -3.38
N LEU A 125 -6.66 -9.04 -4.12
CA LEU A 125 -7.32 -9.87 -5.14
C LEU A 125 -8.41 -10.77 -4.55
N ALA A 126 -8.16 -11.35 -3.37
CA ALA A 126 -9.13 -12.19 -2.66
C ALA A 126 -10.29 -11.40 -2.04
N GLY A 127 -10.30 -10.06 -2.15
CA GLY A 127 -11.33 -9.19 -1.57
C GLY A 127 -11.26 -9.03 -0.06
N GLY A 128 -10.16 -9.45 0.58
CA GLY A 128 -9.97 -9.41 2.04
C GLY A 128 -9.85 -8.00 2.63
N MET A 129 -9.56 -6.99 1.81
CA MET A 129 -9.33 -5.60 2.22
C MET A 129 -10.62 -4.74 2.32
N GLY A 130 -11.77 -5.34 2.63
CA GLY A 130 -13.00 -4.62 2.97
C GLY A 130 -14.05 -4.50 1.86
N LEU A 131 -13.97 -5.28 0.78
CA LEU A 131 -15.03 -5.33 -0.23
C LEU A 131 -16.30 -6.05 0.28
N SER A 132 -16.21 -6.78 1.39
CA SER A 132 -17.34 -7.46 2.05
C SER A 132 -18.42 -6.51 2.61
N ASN A 133 -18.11 -5.21 2.73
CA ASN A 133 -19.05 -4.18 3.19
C ASN A 133 -19.69 -3.38 2.05
N MET A 134 -19.51 -3.77 0.78
CA MET A 134 -20.30 -3.20 -0.29
C MET A 134 -21.78 -3.51 -0.02
N PRO A 135 -22.65 -2.50 0.16
CA PRO A 135 -24.04 -2.76 0.43
C PRO A 135 -24.62 -3.57 -0.73
N SER A 136 -25.29 -4.69 -0.42
CA SER A 136 -26.09 -5.41 -1.41
C SER A 136 -27.33 -4.59 -1.73
N THR A 137 -27.19 -3.50 -2.48
CA THR A 137 -28.31 -2.74 -3.03
C THR A 137 -28.91 -3.53 -4.18
N GLY A 138 -29.61 -4.63 -3.87
CA GLY A 138 -30.31 -5.41 -4.89
C GLY A 138 -30.93 -6.74 -4.49
N GLN A 139 -30.66 -7.30 -3.32
CA GLN A 139 -31.34 -8.54 -2.87
C GLN A 139 -32.19 -8.29 -1.62
N GLN A 140 -33.35 -7.69 -1.83
CA GLN A 140 -34.51 -7.95 -0.99
C GLN A 140 -35.70 -8.11 -1.94
N GLY A 141 -36.01 -9.37 -2.25
CA GLY A 141 -37.31 -9.81 -2.71
C GLY A 141 -38.01 -10.48 -1.54
#